data_AF-A0AAD8WJZ3-F1
#
_entry.id   AF-A0AAD8WJZ3-F1
#
_cell.length_a   1.000
_cell.length_b   1.000
_cell.length_c   1.000
_cell.angle_alpha   90.00
_cell.angle_beta   90.00
_cell.angle_gamma   90.00
#
_symmetry.space_group_name_H-M   'P 1'
#
loop_
_entity.id
_entity.type
_entity.pdbx_description
1 polymer ?
#
loop_
_entity_poly.entity_id
_entity_poly.type
_entity_poly.pdbx_seq_one_letter_code
_entity_poly.pdbx_strand_id
1 'polypeptide(L)'
;MAAADDYDGATALAEFRASRAGVRGLVESGITSVPRLFLAPRPSSPCTPPAENEIPFAIPTVDLALPRSATVQLVRAAARSFGFFHVTDHGDVHAGTVDSAVSAVRAFHELPPATRSAFYTPACVGSVTYSTIPIPGPLLPWRDTLQVRFGPPAPDLSHLPAACRDALLEYQRCMTEFGKKIAGLLSEALGVGAERLERAMQVEGWLMACHYYPPCAEPAQVVGSMAHTDPSLFTVLAQDGVGGLQVRLDDGRWADVSPVPGALLVNIGDLLKLSNNLLLT
;
A
#
# COMPACT_ATOMS: atom_id res chain seq x y z
N MET A 1 -37.44 -23.15 3.11
CA MET A 1 -36.93 -22.57 4.37
C MET A 1 -35.45 -22.87 4.44
N ALA A 2 -34.60 -21.92 4.03
CA ALA A 2 -33.16 -22.06 4.20
C ALA A 2 -32.86 -22.08 5.70
N ALA A 3 -32.07 -23.05 6.17
CA ALA A 3 -31.62 -23.09 7.55
C ALA A 3 -30.96 -21.75 7.89
N ALA A 4 -31.35 -21.15 9.02
CA ALA A 4 -30.64 -19.99 9.55
C ALA A 4 -29.19 -20.43 9.78
N ASP A 5 -28.31 -19.83 9.01
CA ASP A 5 -26.90 -20.16 8.95
C ASP A 5 -26.25 -19.72 10.27
N ASP A 6 -25.91 -20.68 11.12
CA ASP A 6 -25.40 -20.49 12.50
C ASP A 6 -23.94 -20.02 12.52
N TYR A 7 -23.60 -19.10 11.63
CA TYR A 7 -22.24 -18.57 11.53
C TYR A 7 -22.01 -17.48 12.57
N ASP A 8 -21.36 -17.87 13.67
CA ASP A 8 -20.86 -16.93 14.66
C ASP A 8 -19.53 -16.31 14.19
N GLY A 9 -19.64 -15.20 13.46
CA GLY A 9 -18.48 -14.44 12.98
C GLY A 9 -17.62 -13.85 14.10
N ALA A 10 -18.18 -13.60 15.29
CA ALA A 10 -17.42 -13.07 16.41
C ALA A 10 -16.50 -14.14 17.01
N THR A 11 -17.01 -15.36 17.20
CA THR A 11 -16.21 -16.52 17.63
C THR A 11 -15.15 -16.86 16.58
N ALA A 12 -15.51 -16.93 15.30
CA ALA A 12 -14.54 -17.20 14.23
C ALA A 12 -13.41 -16.15 14.19
N LEU A 13 -13.72 -14.86 14.38
CA LEU A 13 -12.72 -13.80 14.44
C LEU A 13 -11.82 -13.93 15.68
N ALA A 14 -12.39 -14.33 16.82
CA ALA A 14 -11.64 -14.54 18.06
C ALA A 14 -10.65 -15.71 17.90
N GLU A 15 -11.08 -16.84 17.32
CA GLU A 15 -10.23 -17.99 17.02
C GLU A 15 -9.12 -17.63 16.03
N PHE A 16 -9.46 -16.92 14.96
CA PHE A 16 -8.47 -16.44 13.98
C PHE A 16 -7.39 -15.58 14.64
N ARG A 17 -7.78 -14.64 15.51
CA ARG A 17 -6.84 -13.78 16.24
C ARG A 17 -6.02 -14.57 17.27
N ALA A 18 -6.65 -15.52 17.97
CA ALA A 18 -5.99 -16.38 18.96
C ALA A 18 -4.91 -17.27 18.32
N SER A 19 -5.09 -17.68 17.06
CA SER A 19 -4.09 -18.45 16.31
C SER A 19 -2.77 -17.69 16.12
N ARG A 20 -2.83 -16.34 16.09
CA ARG A 20 -1.68 -15.45 15.84
C ARG A 20 -0.91 -15.77 14.54
N ALA A 21 -1.54 -16.49 13.62
CA ALA A 21 -0.86 -17.02 12.44
C ALA A 21 -1.05 -16.14 11.20
N GLY A 22 -2.06 -15.27 11.21
CA GLY A 22 -2.44 -14.41 10.09
C GLY A 22 -3.03 -15.19 8.91
N VAL A 23 -3.25 -14.49 7.80
CA VAL A 23 -3.70 -15.11 6.54
C VAL A 23 -2.65 -16.09 6.02
N ARG A 24 -1.36 -15.76 6.17
CA ARG A 24 -0.28 -16.68 5.79
C ARG A 24 -0.36 -18.01 6.53
N GLY A 25 -0.72 -18.00 7.81
CA GLY A 25 -0.92 -19.22 8.59
C GLY A 25 -2.07 -20.09 8.10
N LEU A 26 -3.14 -19.49 7.56
CA LEU A 26 -4.22 -20.22 6.92
C LEU A 26 -3.74 -20.92 5.63
N VAL A 27 -2.94 -20.23 4.81
CA VAL A 27 -2.36 -20.85 3.60
C VAL A 27 -1.44 -22.01 3.97
N GLU A 28 -0.62 -21.85 5.00
CA GLU A 28 0.31 -22.89 5.48
C GLU A 28 -0.40 -24.10 6.10
N SER A 29 -1.63 -23.94 6.60
CA SER A 29 -2.44 -25.08 7.09
C SER A 29 -3.10 -25.87 5.96
N GLY A 30 -2.99 -25.42 4.71
CA GLY A 30 -3.49 -26.12 3.54
C GLY A 30 -4.99 -25.99 3.33
N ILE A 31 -5.60 -24.87 3.73
CA ILE A 31 -7.02 -24.64 3.49
C ILE A 31 -7.35 -24.71 1.99
N THR A 32 -8.48 -25.34 1.68
CA THR A 32 -9.01 -25.44 0.31
C THR A 32 -10.17 -24.48 0.05
N SER A 33 -10.69 -23.85 1.10
CA SER A 33 -11.78 -22.87 1.05
C SER A 33 -11.48 -21.70 1.96
N VAL A 34 -11.81 -20.49 1.50
CA VAL A 34 -11.63 -19.25 2.22
C VAL A 34 -12.62 -19.15 3.38
N PRO A 35 -12.17 -18.85 4.62
CA PRO A 35 -13.08 -18.61 5.73
C PRO A 35 -14.00 -17.42 5.48
N ARG A 36 -15.24 -17.51 5.95
CA ARG A 36 -16.29 -16.47 5.79
C ARG A 36 -15.89 -15.08 6.25
N LEU A 37 -14.93 -14.96 7.17
CA LEU A 37 -14.34 -13.68 7.60
C LEU A 37 -13.74 -12.86 6.45
N PHE A 38 -13.35 -13.50 5.35
CA PHE A 38 -12.66 -12.87 4.22
C PHE A 38 -13.52 -12.76 2.95
N LEU A 39 -14.71 -13.37 2.94
CA LEU A 39 -15.56 -13.42 1.76
C LEU A 39 -16.22 -12.06 1.50
N ALA A 40 -15.82 -11.41 0.42
CA ALA A 40 -16.43 -10.17 -0.03
C ALA A 40 -17.78 -10.46 -0.71
N PRO A 41 -18.88 -9.80 -0.32
CA PRO A 41 -20.17 -9.97 -0.96
C PRO A 41 -20.10 -9.40 -2.39
N ARG A 42 -19.87 -10.28 -3.37
CA ARG A 42 -19.60 -9.97 -4.79
C ARG A 42 -18.51 -8.90 -4.94
N PRO A 43 -17.23 -9.27 -5.10
CA PRO A 43 -16.21 -8.27 -5.34
C PRO A 43 -16.65 -7.42 -6.53
N SER A 44 -16.76 -6.11 -6.32
CA SER A 44 -17.02 -5.13 -7.36
C SER A 44 -15.78 -4.98 -8.23
N SER A 45 -15.34 -6.08 -8.85
CA SER A 45 -14.35 -6.09 -9.93
C SER A 45 -14.26 -7.48 -10.57
N PRO A 46 -15.17 -7.85 -11.49
CA PRO A 46 -14.67 -8.50 -12.69
C PRO A 46 -14.02 -7.39 -13.52
N CYS A 47 -12.69 -7.27 -13.44
CA CYS A 47 -11.97 -6.67 -14.56
C CYS A 47 -12.30 -7.58 -15.75
N THR A 48 -13.32 -7.18 -16.52
CA THR A 48 -13.59 -7.82 -17.81
C THR A 48 -12.32 -7.59 -18.63
N PRO A 49 -11.71 -8.62 -19.24
CA PRO A 49 -10.55 -8.40 -20.07
C PRO A 49 -10.88 -7.31 -21.10
N PRO A 50 -9.97 -6.33 -21.32
CA PRO A 50 -10.22 -5.24 -22.25
C PRO A 50 -10.60 -5.81 -23.61
N ALA A 51 -11.52 -5.14 -24.31
CA ALA A 51 -11.88 -5.55 -25.66
C ALA A 51 -10.63 -5.55 -26.57
N GLU A 52 -10.56 -6.42 -27.58
CA GLU A 52 -9.38 -6.63 -28.43
C GLU A 52 -8.80 -5.36 -29.11
N ASN A 53 -9.55 -4.24 -29.10
CA ASN A 53 -9.16 -2.95 -29.67
C ASN A 53 -9.08 -1.81 -28.64
N GLU A 54 -9.11 -2.10 -27.35
CA GLU A 54 -9.05 -1.08 -26.31
C GLU A 54 -7.59 -0.69 -26.00
N ILE A 55 -7.29 0.61 -26.01
CA ILE A 55 -5.96 1.10 -25.65
C ILE A 55 -5.72 0.73 -24.18
N PRO A 56 -4.65 0.00 -23.84
CA PRO A 56 -4.40 -0.39 -22.47
C PRO A 56 -4.21 0.86 -21.61
N PHE A 57 -4.94 0.90 -20.49
CA PHE A 57 -4.78 1.95 -19.51
C PHE A 57 -3.32 1.97 -19.01
N ALA A 58 -2.71 3.15 -19.01
CA ALA A 58 -1.35 3.34 -18.55
C ALA A 58 -1.28 4.53 -17.59
N ILE A 59 -0.67 4.29 -16.44
CA ILE A 59 -0.36 5.34 -15.48
C ILE A 59 0.75 6.23 -16.06
N PRO A 60 0.59 7.58 -16.06
CA PRO A 60 1.63 8.50 -16.51
C PRO A 60 2.96 8.27 -15.80
N THR A 61 4.06 8.50 -16.51
CA THR A 61 5.41 8.40 -15.93
C THR A 61 6.06 9.77 -15.86
N VAL A 62 6.71 10.05 -14.73
CA VAL A 62 7.47 11.26 -14.45
C VAL A 62 8.94 10.89 -14.26
N ASP A 63 9.77 11.28 -15.22
CA ASP A 63 11.22 11.13 -15.16
C ASP A 63 11.84 12.30 -14.37
N LEU A 64 12.56 11.99 -13.27
CA LEU A 64 13.22 12.99 -12.43
C LEU A 64 14.61 13.41 -12.94
N ALA A 65 15.15 12.78 -13.98
CA ALA A 65 16.36 13.23 -14.68
C ALA A 65 16.07 14.41 -15.63
N LEU A 66 14.80 14.67 -15.95
CA LEU A 66 14.39 15.82 -16.75
C LEU A 66 14.65 17.16 -16.03
N PRO A 67 14.76 18.29 -16.77
CA PRO A 67 14.81 19.61 -16.17
C PRO A 67 13.61 19.85 -15.26
N ARG A 68 13.84 20.45 -14.09
CA ARG A 68 12.81 20.66 -13.04
C ARG A 68 11.51 21.27 -13.57
N SER A 69 11.59 22.24 -14.48
CA SER A 69 10.41 22.87 -15.07
C SER A 69 9.53 21.89 -15.86
N ALA A 70 10.13 20.94 -16.58
CA ALA A 70 9.41 19.88 -17.28
C ALA A 70 8.82 18.87 -16.30
N THR A 71 9.60 18.43 -15.31
CA THR A 71 9.13 17.52 -14.25
C THR A 71 7.92 18.10 -13.51
N VAL A 72 7.95 19.38 -13.13
CA VAL A 72 6.82 20.06 -12.46
C VAL A 72 5.57 20.09 -13.35
N GLN A 73 5.72 20.29 -14.66
CA GLN A 73 4.58 20.24 -15.59
C GLN A 73 4.00 18.84 -15.70
N LEU A 74 4.84 17.80 -15.76
CA LEU A 74 4.39 16.41 -15.79
C LEU A 74 3.67 16.01 -14.49
N VAL A 75 4.24 16.37 -13.33
CA VAL A 75 3.60 16.15 -12.02
C VAL A 75 2.24 16.85 -11.96
N ARG A 76 2.15 18.11 -12.43
CA ARG A 76 0.87 18.84 -12.49
C ARG A 76 -0.16 18.13 -13.36
N ALA A 77 0.23 17.65 -14.54
CA ALA A 77 -0.67 16.95 -15.45
C ALA A 77 -1.14 15.60 -14.86
N ALA A 78 -0.21 14.82 -14.31
CA ALA A 78 -0.52 13.53 -13.72
C ALA A 78 -1.40 13.63 -12.48
N ALA A 79 -1.10 14.57 -11.57
CA ALA A 79 -1.90 14.80 -10.37
C ALA A 79 -3.35 15.25 -10.68
N ARG A 80 -3.58 15.90 -11.82
CA ARG A 80 -4.90 16.34 -12.30
C ARG A 80 -5.68 15.31 -13.11
N SER A 81 -5.01 14.29 -13.61
CA SER A 81 -5.67 13.21 -14.37
C SER A 81 -6.22 12.17 -13.40
N PHE A 82 -5.51 11.05 -13.22
CA PHE A 82 -5.94 9.96 -12.37
C PHE A 82 -5.51 10.14 -10.91
N GLY A 83 -4.64 11.12 -10.63
CA GLY A 83 -4.03 11.29 -9.31
C GLY A 83 -3.02 10.18 -8.98
N PHE A 84 -2.50 9.49 -9.99
CA PHE A 84 -1.47 8.45 -9.91
C PHE A 84 -0.39 8.71 -10.97
N PHE A 85 0.88 8.47 -10.63
CA PHE A 85 1.98 8.47 -11.59
C PHE A 85 3.14 7.59 -11.14
N HIS A 86 3.82 6.96 -12.09
CA HIS A 86 5.12 6.35 -11.88
C HIS A 86 6.20 7.43 -11.84
N VAL A 87 7.23 7.21 -11.03
CA VAL A 87 8.41 8.04 -10.93
C VAL A 87 9.64 7.21 -11.26
N THR A 88 10.39 7.61 -12.28
CA THR A 88 11.65 6.97 -12.68
C THR A 88 12.84 7.89 -12.45
N ASP A 89 14.05 7.32 -12.54
CA ASP A 89 15.31 8.06 -12.48
C ASP A 89 15.41 8.99 -11.27
N HIS A 90 14.86 8.51 -10.14
CA HIS A 90 14.68 9.31 -8.94
C HIS A 90 15.98 9.68 -8.24
N GLY A 91 17.09 9.01 -8.57
CA GLY A 91 18.49 9.37 -8.30
C GLY A 91 18.93 9.21 -6.84
N ASP A 92 18.04 9.52 -5.90
CA ASP A 92 18.31 9.57 -4.47
C ASP A 92 18.06 8.23 -3.76
N VAL A 93 17.35 7.31 -4.41
CA VAL A 93 17.12 5.96 -3.92
C VAL A 93 18.14 5.05 -4.56
N HIS A 94 19.10 4.58 -3.76
CA HIS A 94 20.17 3.72 -4.26
C HIS A 94 19.59 2.45 -4.91
N ALA A 95 20.22 2.01 -6.00
CA ALA A 95 19.83 0.80 -6.71
C ALA A 95 19.75 -0.39 -5.74
N GLY A 96 18.64 -1.12 -5.77
CA GLY A 96 18.40 -2.28 -4.91
C GLY A 96 17.92 -1.99 -3.49
N THR A 97 17.83 -0.73 -3.03
CA THR A 97 17.27 -0.42 -1.70
C THR A 97 15.80 -0.86 -1.60
N VAL A 98 15.00 -0.57 -2.64
CA VAL A 98 13.60 -0.99 -2.72
C VAL A 98 13.48 -2.52 -2.75
N ASP A 99 14.25 -3.17 -3.62
CA ASP A 99 14.23 -4.63 -3.77
C ASP A 99 14.67 -5.34 -2.49
N SER A 100 15.66 -4.79 -1.78
CA SER A 100 16.13 -5.31 -0.50
C SER A 100 15.05 -5.21 0.57
N ALA A 101 14.35 -4.08 0.64
CA ALA A 101 13.23 -3.89 1.57
C ALA A 101 12.08 -4.85 1.29
N VAL A 102 11.64 -4.97 0.02
CA VAL A 102 10.59 -5.90 -0.40
C VAL A 102 10.99 -7.34 -0.09
N SER A 103 12.23 -7.73 -0.39
CA SER A 103 12.76 -9.06 -0.12
C SER A 103 12.83 -9.37 1.38
N ALA A 104 13.26 -8.40 2.19
CA ALA A 104 13.34 -8.56 3.63
C ALA A 104 11.96 -8.65 4.29
N VAL A 105 10.98 -7.88 3.81
CA VAL A 105 9.57 -8.00 4.21
C VAL A 105 9.02 -9.37 3.86
N ARG A 106 9.29 -9.86 2.65
CA ARG A 106 8.91 -11.22 2.23
C ARG A 106 9.52 -12.27 3.16
N ALA A 107 10.82 -12.17 3.42
CA ALA A 107 11.55 -13.09 4.31
C ALA A 107 10.96 -13.10 5.73
N PHE A 108 10.56 -11.94 6.26
CA PHE A 108 9.86 -11.86 7.56
C PHE A 108 8.52 -12.62 7.54
N HIS A 109 7.68 -12.41 6.52
CA HIS A 109 6.38 -13.08 6.41
C HIS A 109 6.52 -14.60 6.16
N GLU A 110 7.66 -15.03 5.60
CA GLU A 110 7.97 -16.44 5.30
C GLU A 110 8.81 -17.11 6.39
N LEU A 111 9.06 -16.44 7.53
CA LEU A 111 9.64 -17.07 8.72
C LEU A 111 8.78 -18.27 9.20
N PRO A 112 9.38 -19.25 9.90
CA PRO A 112 8.64 -20.34 10.51
C PRO A 112 7.45 -19.84 11.33
N PRO A 113 6.28 -20.52 11.29
CA PRO A 113 5.05 -20.04 11.93
C PRO A 113 5.22 -19.69 13.41
N ALA A 114 5.98 -20.51 14.16
CA ALA A 114 6.26 -20.28 15.58
C ALA A 114 7.07 -19.00 15.85
N THR A 115 7.99 -18.65 14.94
CA THR A 115 8.81 -17.42 15.05
C THR A 115 8.00 -16.20 14.63
N ARG A 116 7.24 -16.31 13.53
CA ARG A 116 6.42 -15.21 13.00
C ARG A 116 5.26 -14.84 13.95
N SER A 117 4.60 -15.85 14.53
CA SER A 117 3.45 -15.63 15.42
C SER A 117 3.80 -14.89 16.70
N ALA A 118 5.05 -14.95 17.15
CA ALA A 118 5.55 -14.16 18.28
C ALA A 118 5.38 -12.65 18.07
N PHE A 119 5.46 -12.18 16.82
CA PHE A 119 5.25 -10.78 16.46
C PHE A 119 3.78 -10.42 16.22
N TYR A 120 2.89 -11.41 16.07
CA TYR A 120 1.51 -11.13 15.70
C TYR A 120 0.76 -10.50 16.89
N THR A 121 0.36 -9.25 16.70
CA THR A 121 -0.41 -8.44 17.65
C THR A 121 -1.26 -7.42 16.89
N PRO A 122 -2.59 -7.40 17.09
CA PRO A 122 -3.45 -6.33 16.56
C PRO A 122 -3.22 -4.97 17.21
N ALA A 123 -2.60 -4.95 18.40
CA ALA A 123 -2.24 -3.72 19.10
C ALA A 123 -0.83 -3.27 18.73
N CYS A 124 -0.62 -1.96 18.71
CA CYS A 124 0.70 -1.37 18.52
C CYS A 124 1.59 -1.68 19.75
N VAL A 125 2.79 -2.20 19.51
CA VAL A 125 3.81 -2.39 20.54
C VAL A 125 5.01 -1.53 20.17
N GLY A 126 5.26 -0.50 20.98
CA GLY A 126 6.14 0.60 20.58
C GLY A 126 5.56 1.30 19.36
N SER A 127 6.32 1.33 18.27
CA SER A 127 5.91 1.90 16.97
C SER A 127 5.60 0.85 15.91
N VAL A 128 5.46 -0.43 16.30
CA VAL A 128 5.32 -1.57 15.38
C VAL A 128 3.99 -2.30 15.64
N THR A 129 3.31 -2.66 14.57
CA THR A 129 2.12 -3.54 14.60
C THR A 129 2.28 -4.61 13.53
N TYR A 130 2.00 -5.87 13.85
CA TYR A 130 1.94 -6.93 12.83
C TYR A 130 0.67 -7.75 13.00
N SER A 131 -0.26 -7.65 12.05
CA SER A 131 -1.50 -8.43 12.05
C SER A 131 -2.20 -8.42 10.69
N THR A 132 -3.26 -9.21 10.58
CA THR A 132 -4.30 -9.03 9.56
C THR A 132 -5.15 -7.81 9.96
N ILE A 133 -4.75 -6.62 9.51
CA ILE A 133 -5.40 -5.36 9.88
C ILE A 133 -6.76 -5.25 9.18
N PRO A 134 -7.87 -5.08 9.93
CA PRO A 134 -9.18 -4.94 9.33
C PRO A 134 -9.27 -3.74 8.38
N ILE A 135 -10.02 -3.94 7.31
CA ILE A 135 -10.57 -2.88 6.45
C ILE A 135 -11.83 -2.31 7.13
N PRO A 136 -12.22 -1.05 6.88
CA PRO A 136 -13.51 -0.55 7.37
C PRO A 136 -14.67 -1.43 6.88
N GLY A 137 -15.35 -2.11 7.79
CA GLY A 137 -16.42 -3.06 7.49
C GLY A 137 -16.33 -4.36 8.31
N PRO A 138 -17.22 -5.35 8.07
CA PRO A 138 -17.25 -6.61 8.81
C PRO A 138 -16.21 -7.65 8.33
N LEU A 139 -15.43 -7.34 7.30
CA LEU A 139 -14.55 -8.30 6.61
C LEU A 139 -13.07 -8.06 6.93
N LEU A 140 -12.29 -9.13 6.91
CA LEU A 140 -10.84 -9.08 6.92
C LEU A 140 -10.31 -9.11 5.49
N PRO A 141 -9.23 -8.37 5.18
CA PRO A 141 -8.57 -8.49 3.90
C PRO A 141 -7.76 -9.78 3.81
N TRP A 142 -7.56 -10.31 2.60
CA TRP A 142 -6.65 -11.42 2.34
C TRP A 142 -5.19 -10.96 2.28
N ARG A 143 -4.70 -10.43 3.41
CA ARG A 143 -3.31 -10.00 3.58
C ARG A 143 -2.91 -9.97 5.05
N ASP A 144 -1.61 -10.10 5.28
CA ASP A 144 -1.00 -9.70 6.55
C ASP A 144 -0.24 -8.38 6.36
N THR A 145 -0.06 -7.61 7.43
CA THR A 145 0.62 -6.32 7.35
C THR A 145 1.51 -6.09 8.57
N LEU A 146 2.78 -5.84 8.30
CA LEU A 146 3.71 -5.22 9.25
C LEU A 146 3.68 -3.70 9.06
N GLN A 147 3.29 -2.96 10.08
CA GLN A 147 3.28 -1.50 10.09
C GLN A 147 4.38 -0.97 11.01
N VAL A 148 5.06 0.08 10.55
CA VAL A 148 6.02 0.83 11.33
C VAL A 148 5.67 2.31 11.25
N ARG A 149 5.45 2.94 12.40
CA ARG A 149 5.21 4.37 12.50
C ARG A 149 6.52 5.08 12.75
N PHE A 150 6.88 6.02 11.88
CA PHE A 150 8.02 6.92 12.06
C PHE A 150 7.51 8.32 12.43
N GLY A 151 8.43 9.17 12.91
CA GLY A 151 8.16 10.56 13.26
C GLY A 151 8.66 10.92 14.65
N PRO A 152 8.48 12.19 15.07
CA PRO A 152 8.69 12.62 16.44
C PRO A 152 7.50 12.19 17.34
N PRO A 153 7.74 11.70 18.57
CA PRO A 153 9.04 11.32 19.13
C PRO A 153 9.62 10.08 18.43
N ALA A 154 10.94 9.94 18.46
CA ALA A 154 11.66 8.83 17.80
C ALA A 154 10.98 7.47 18.07
N PRO A 155 10.82 6.63 17.02
CA PRO A 155 10.01 5.43 17.14
C PRO A 155 10.65 4.39 18.05
N ASP A 156 9.83 3.71 18.85
CA ASP A 156 10.26 2.50 19.56
C ASP A 156 10.21 1.32 18.58
N LEU A 157 11.39 0.96 18.08
CA LEU A 157 11.58 -0.13 17.13
C LEU A 157 12.02 -1.42 17.81
N SER A 158 11.94 -1.55 19.14
CA SER A 158 12.33 -2.77 19.86
C SER A 158 11.64 -4.02 19.30
N HIS A 159 10.39 -3.89 18.87
CA HIS A 159 9.56 -4.96 18.31
C HIS A 159 9.67 -5.14 16.79
N LEU A 160 10.50 -4.36 16.09
CA LEU A 160 10.73 -4.56 14.66
C LEU A 160 11.48 -5.89 14.43
N PRO A 161 10.99 -6.82 13.59
CA PRO A 161 11.65 -8.10 13.37
C PRO A 161 13.07 -7.94 12.83
N ALA A 162 14.04 -8.64 13.44
CA ALA A 162 15.44 -8.58 13.00
C ALA A 162 15.62 -8.95 11.52
N ALA A 163 14.79 -9.85 11.01
CA ALA A 163 14.80 -10.29 9.60
C ALA A 163 14.60 -9.16 8.59
N CYS A 164 13.95 -8.05 8.97
CA CYS A 164 13.68 -6.93 8.07
C CYS A 164 14.13 -5.56 8.60
N ARG A 165 14.65 -5.50 9.83
CA ARG A 165 14.98 -4.24 10.52
C ARG A 165 15.88 -3.33 9.70
N ASP A 166 17.08 -3.79 9.34
CA ASP A 166 18.10 -2.93 8.73
C ASP A 166 17.67 -2.46 7.33
N ALA A 167 17.08 -3.37 6.54
CA ALA A 167 16.57 -3.03 5.21
C ALA A 167 15.43 -2.00 5.27
N LEU A 168 14.51 -2.12 6.25
CA LEU A 168 13.41 -1.16 6.42
C LEU A 168 13.89 0.20 6.93
N LEU A 169 14.94 0.23 7.76
CA LEU A 169 15.55 1.49 8.22
C LEU A 169 16.23 2.24 7.08
N GLU A 170 17.00 1.52 6.24
CA GLU A 170 17.62 2.13 5.06
C GLU A 170 16.57 2.58 4.04
N TYR A 171 15.54 1.76 3.81
CA TYR A 171 14.42 2.14 2.97
C TYR A 171 13.70 3.38 3.50
N GLN A 172 13.41 3.45 4.80
CA GLN A 172 12.80 4.64 5.41
C GLN A 172 13.64 5.89 5.17
N ARG A 173 14.95 5.81 5.37
CA ARG A 173 15.87 6.94 5.16
C ARG A 173 15.82 7.45 3.73
N CYS A 174 15.94 6.56 2.74
CA CYS A 174 15.85 6.92 1.31
C CYS A 174 14.47 7.49 0.96
N MET A 175 13.41 6.85 1.45
CA MET A 175 12.06 7.27 1.17
C MET A 175 11.79 8.66 1.77
N THR A 176 12.30 9.00 2.96
CA THR A 176 12.09 10.34 3.54
C THR A 176 12.62 11.45 2.62
N GLU A 177 13.81 11.28 2.03
CA GLU A 177 14.35 12.26 1.08
C GLU A 177 13.56 12.28 -0.24
N PHE A 178 13.16 11.10 -0.74
CA PHE A 178 12.28 11.02 -1.91
C PHE A 178 10.94 11.72 -1.67
N GLY A 179 10.34 11.53 -0.50
CA GLY A 179 9.08 12.17 -0.09
C GLY A 179 9.19 13.70 -0.06
N LYS A 180 10.29 14.25 0.48
CA LYS A 180 10.55 15.71 0.43
C LYS A 180 10.62 16.22 -1.01
N LYS A 181 11.30 15.49 -1.90
CA LYS A 181 11.41 15.85 -3.32
C LYS A 181 10.04 15.88 -4.01
N ILE A 182 9.23 14.84 -3.82
CA ILE A 182 7.86 14.76 -4.37
C ILE A 182 6.98 15.87 -3.78
N ALA A 183 7.07 16.14 -2.48
CA ALA A 183 6.37 17.24 -1.84
C ALA A 183 6.71 18.59 -2.48
N GLY A 184 7.99 18.86 -2.72
CA GLY A 184 8.45 20.08 -3.39
C GLY A 184 7.91 20.23 -4.80
N LEU A 185 7.95 19.15 -5.59
CA LEU A 185 7.40 19.13 -6.96
C LEU A 185 5.89 19.36 -6.96
N LEU A 186 5.14 18.72 -6.05
CA LEU A 186 3.71 18.93 -5.90
C LEU A 186 3.40 20.38 -5.48
N SER A 187 4.21 20.96 -4.61
CA SER A 187 4.05 22.33 -4.12
C SER A 187 4.25 23.37 -5.23
N GLU A 188 5.23 23.13 -6.13
CA GLU A 188 5.41 23.93 -7.34
C GLU A 188 4.32 23.69 -8.38
N ALA A 189 3.90 22.44 -8.57
CA ALA A 189 2.77 22.10 -9.43
C ALA A 189 1.50 22.84 -8.99
N LEU A 190 1.33 23.04 -7.68
CA LEU A 190 0.25 23.81 -7.09
C LEU A 190 0.38 25.33 -7.20
N GLY A 191 1.57 25.85 -7.53
CA GLY A 191 1.82 27.30 -7.57
C GLY A 191 1.87 27.94 -6.17
N VAL A 192 2.02 27.17 -5.10
CA VAL A 192 2.07 27.66 -3.71
C VAL A 192 3.50 27.83 -3.17
N GLY A 193 4.49 27.72 -4.06
CA GLY A 193 5.92 27.77 -3.74
C GLY A 193 6.46 26.42 -3.26
N ALA A 194 7.72 26.08 -3.60
CA ALA A 194 8.28 24.74 -3.42
C ALA A 194 8.26 24.21 -1.97
N GLU A 195 8.45 25.07 -0.98
CA GLU A 195 8.64 24.65 0.41
C GLU A 195 7.33 24.53 1.21
N ARG A 196 6.19 24.97 0.66
CA ARG A 196 4.92 25.05 1.42
C ARG A 196 4.45 23.68 1.88
N LEU A 197 4.39 22.69 0.98
CA LEU A 197 3.98 21.34 1.34
C LEU A 197 5.03 20.64 2.20
N GLU A 198 6.32 20.77 1.87
CA GLU A 198 7.40 20.16 2.66
C GLU A 198 7.33 20.60 4.14
N ARG A 199 7.17 21.90 4.40
CA ARG A 199 7.03 22.43 5.76
C ARG A 199 5.74 21.97 6.44
N ALA A 200 4.64 21.85 5.69
CA ALA A 200 3.35 21.40 6.22
C ALA A 200 3.34 19.90 6.54
N MET A 201 4.18 19.11 5.85
CA MET A 201 4.12 17.66 5.87
C MET A 201 4.69 17.01 7.13
N GLN A 202 5.55 17.69 7.90
CA GLN A 202 6.40 17.02 8.89
C GLN A 202 6.88 15.66 8.34
N VAL A 203 7.54 15.64 7.16
CA VAL A 203 7.78 14.45 6.30
C VAL A 203 8.43 13.26 7.03
N GLU A 204 8.97 13.49 8.21
CA GLU A 204 9.50 12.49 9.14
C GLU A 204 8.41 11.58 9.75
N GLY A 205 7.16 12.05 9.81
CA GLY A 205 6.01 11.40 10.41
C GLY A 205 5.14 10.66 9.42
N TRP A 206 5.51 9.43 9.06
CA TRP A 206 4.70 8.60 8.18
C TRP A 206 4.52 7.16 8.65
N LEU A 207 3.50 6.51 8.10
CA LEU A 207 3.19 5.11 8.33
C LEU A 207 3.75 4.29 7.17
N MET A 208 4.73 3.44 7.44
CA MET A 208 5.18 2.43 6.49
C MET A 208 4.31 1.18 6.68
N ALA A 209 3.65 0.74 5.61
CA ALA A 209 2.84 -0.47 5.61
C ALA A 209 3.43 -1.51 4.67
N CYS A 210 3.96 -2.59 5.26
CA CYS A 210 4.56 -3.71 4.56
C CYS A 210 3.49 -4.79 4.38
N HIS A 211 2.77 -4.74 3.26
CA HIS A 211 1.70 -5.69 2.97
C HIS A 211 2.24 -6.98 2.36
N TYR A 212 1.71 -8.12 2.81
CA TYR A 212 1.98 -9.43 2.23
C TYR A 212 0.65 -10.07 1.84
N TYR A 213 0.52 -10.44 0.57
CA TYR A 213 -0.68 -11.04 -0.03
C TYR A 213 -0.39 -12.51 -0.37
N PRO A 214 -0.70 -13.46 0.52
CA PRO A 214 -0.51 -14.89 0.23
C PRO A 214 -1.38 -15.34 -0.95
N PRO A 215 -0.99 -16.42 -1.67
CA PRO A 215 -1.87 -17.07 -2.63
C PRO A 215 -3.24 -17.39 -2.03
N CYS A 216 -4.30 -17.30 -2.83
CA CYS A 216 -5.67 -17.58 -2.41
C CYS A 216 -6.27 -18.70 -3.26
N ALA A 217 -6.98 -19.65 -2.62
CA ALA A 217 -7.70 -20.72 -3.32
C ALA A 217 -8.95 -20.19 -4.06
N GLU A 218 -9.55 -19.11 -3.56
CA GLU A 218 -10.76 -18.51 -4.12
C GLU A 218 -10.56 -16.99 -4.35
N PRO A 219 -9.62 -16.59 -5.23
CA PRO A 219 -9.22 -15.18 -5.40
C PRO A 219 -10.40 -14.29 -5.84
N ALA A 220 -11.36 -14.84 -6.56
CA ALA A 220 -12.57 -14.14 -7.00
C ALA A 220 -13.59 -13.87 -5.88
N GLN A 221 -13.31 -14.26 -4.63
CA GLN A 221 -14.20 -14.05 -3.49
C GLN A 221 -13.56 -13.22 -2.36
N VAL A 222 -12.30 -12.81 -2.51
CA VAL A 222 -11.57 -12.05 -1.50
C VAL A 222 -11.03 -10.76 -2.08
N VAL A 223 -10.62 -9.86 -1.21
CA VAL A 223 -9.89 -8.65 -1.59
C VAL A 223 -8.66 -8.47 -0.70
N GLY A 224 -7.56 -8.01 -1.29
CA GLY A 224 -6.37 -7.62 -0.53
C GLY A 224 -6.53 -6.26 0.16
N SER A 225 -7.33 -5.37 -0.40
CA SER A 225 -7.77 -4.11 0.20
C SER A 225 -9.13 -3.73 -0.37
N MET A 226 -9.95 -3.03 0.41
CA MET A 226 -11.21 -2.48 -0.13
C MET A 226 -10.92 -1.30 -1.05
N ALA A 227 -11.90 -0.98 -1.90
CA ALA A 227 -11.93 0.32 -2.57
C ALA A 227 -11.88 1.44 -1.52
N HIS A 228 -10.87 2.29 -1.61
CA HIS A 228 -10.68 3.42 -0.71
C HIS A 228 -9.89 4.54 -1.41
N THR A 229 -9.89 5.70 -0.78
CA THR A 229 -8.94 6.79 -1.03
C THR A 229 -7.99 6.89 0.16
N ASP A 230 -6.78 7.39 -0.09
CA ASP A 230 -5.80 7.58 0.95
C ASP A 230 -6.07 8.89 1.70
N PRO A 231 -6.14 8.89 3.04
CA PRO A 231 -6.32 10.10 3.83
C PRO A 231 -5.02 10.93 3.97
N SER A 232 -3.94 10.56 3.28
CA SER A 232 -2.65 11.25 3.30
C SER A 232 -2.63 12.46 2.36
N LEU A 233 -1.48 13.13 2.25
CA LEU A 233 -1.23 14.10 1.17
C LEU A 233 -0.89 13.39 -0.14
N PHE A 234 -0.01 12.41 -0.05
CA PHE A 234 0.26 11.44 -1.09
C PHE A 234 0.82 10.17 -0.45
N THR A 235 0.84 9.10 -1.23
CA THR A 235 1.43 7.81 -0.87
C THR A 235 2.49 7.46 -1.90
N VAL A 236 3.55 6.81 -1.44
CA VAL A 236 4.59 6.20 -2.28
C VAL A 236 4.48 4.70 -2.13
N LEU A 237 4.24 4.02 -3.24
CA LEU A 237 4.06 2.57 -3.31
C LEU A 237 5.21 1.94 -4.09
N ALA A 238 5.90 1.02 -3.43
CA ALA A 238 6.75 0.02 -4.06
C ALA A 238 5.95 -1.27 -4.25
N GLN A 239 6.01 -1.87 -5.44
CA GLN A 239 5.35 -3.13 -5.76
C GLN A 239 6.39 -4.21 -6.06
N ASP A 240 6.03 -5.47 -5.87
CA ASP A 240 6.77 -6.58 -6.46
C ASP A 240 6.38 -6.75 -7.94
N GLY A 241 6.96 -7.75 -8.60
CA GLY A 241 6.68 -8.03 -10.01
C GLY A 241 5.32 -8.68 -10.29
N VAL A 242 4.49 -8.98 -9.27
CA VAL A 242 3.19 -9.65 -9.46
C VAL A 242 2.08 -8.63 -9.72
N GLY A 243 2.09 -7.50 -9.02
CA GLY A 243 1.08 -6.45 -9.17
C GLY A 243 -0.17 -6.67 -8.32
N GLY A 244 -1.35 -6.44 -8.89
CA GLY A 244 -2.65 -6.55 -8.20
C GLY A 244 -3.23 -5.23 -7.69
N LEU A 245 -2.55 -4.10 -7.92
CA LEU A 245 -3.15 -2.79 -7.73
C LEU A 245 -4.16 -2.51 -8.86
N GLN A 246 -5.34 -2.04 -8.47
CA GLN A 246 -6.33 -1.51 -9.38
C GLN A 246 -6.69 -0.07 -9.01
N VAL A 247 -6.93 0.76 -10.01
CA VAL A 247 -7.42 2.14 -9.83
C VAL A 247 -8.79 2.29 -10.47
N ARG A 248 -9.63 3.15 -9.87
CA ARG A 248 -10.95 3.44 -10.43
C ARG A 248 -10.87 4.65 -11.34
N LEU A 249 -11.28 4.49 -12.59
CA LEU A 249 -11.36 5.54 -13.60
C LEU A 249 -12.61 6.41 -13.41
N ASP A 250 -12.65 7.56 -14.08
CA ASP A 250 -13.77 8.52 -13.99
C ASP A 250 -15.09 7.93 -14.51
N ASP A 251 -15.03 7.00 -15.45
CA ASP A 251 -16.19 6.26 -15.97
C ASP A 251 -16.68 5.15 -15.02
N GLY A 252 -16.04 5.00 -13.86
CA GLY A 252 -16.39 4.03 -12.82
C GLY A 252 -15.77 2.64 -13.01
N ARG A 253 -15.07 2.39 -14.13
CA ARG A 253 -14.37 1.12 -14.35
C ARG A 253 -13.12 1.02 -13.48
N TRP A 254 -12.71 -0.22 -13.20
CA TRP A 254 -11.42 -0.51 -12.59
C TRP A 254 -10.42 -0.86 -13.67
N ALA A 255 -9.18 -0.37 -13.52
CA ALA A 255 -8.08 -0.68 -14.40
C ALA A 255 -6.88 -1.20 -13.59
N ASP A 256 -6.25 -2.25 -14.10
CA ASP A 256 -5.05 -2.82 -13.52
C ASP A 256 -3.85 -1.88 -13.72
N VAL A 257 -3.05 -1.71 -12.66
CA VAL A 257 -1.78 -0.98 -12.72
C VAL A 257 -0.65 -2.00 -12.78
N SER A 258 -0.01 -2.07 -13.94
CA SER A 258 1.15 -2.95 -14.15
C SER A 258 2.37 -2.42 -13.37
N PRO A 259 3.07 -3.26 -12.59
CA PRO A 259 4.34 -2.88 -11.98
C PRO A 259 5.37 -2.49 -13.03
N VAL A 260 6.11 -1.40 -12.78
CA VAL A 260 7.19 -0.93 -13.64
C VAL A 260 8.54 -1.12 -12.91
N PRO A 261 9.46 -1.96 -13.41
CA PRO A 261 10.75 -2.18 -12.76
C PRO A 261 11.52 -0.88 -12.52
N GLY A 262 12.01 -0.69 -11.29
CA GLY A 262 12.77 0.49 -10.88
C GLY A 262 11.95 1.77 -10.64
N ALA A 263 10.65 1.76 -10.97
CA ALA A 263 9.77 2.88 -10.71
C ALA A 263 9.11 2.80 -9.33
N LEU A 264 8.81 3.96 -8.76
CA LEU A 264 7.92 4.09 -7.61
C LEU A 264 6.59 4.67 -8.07
N LEU A 265 5.49 4.13 -7.57
CA LEU A 265 4.16 4.69 -7.85
C LEU A 265 3.83 5.73 -6.79
N VAL A 266 3.38 6.91 -7.21
CA VAL A 266 2.88 7.97 -6.33
C VAL A 266 1.40 8.16 -6.59
N ASN A 267 0.60 8.23 -5.52
CA ASN A 267 -0.81 8.61 -5.62
C ASN A 267 -1.18 9.75 -4.68
N ILE A 268 -2.10 10.60 -5.13
CA ILE A 268 -2.55 11.79 -4.42
C ILE A 268 -3.64 11.44 -3.41
N GLY A 269 -3.41 11.79 -2.15
CA GLY A 269 -4.33 11.57 -1.05
C GLY A 269 -5.28 12.75 -0.81
N ASP A 270 -6.30 12.50 0.00
CA ASP A 270 -7.44 13.40 0.20
C ASP A 270 -7.07 14.74 0.84
N LEU A 271 -6.04 14.78 1.70
CA LEU A 271 -5.58 16.03 2.30
C LEU A 271 -5.03 17.00 1.23
N LEU A 272 -4.38 16.48 0.19
CA LEU A 272 -3.85 17.33 -0.88
C LEU A 272 -4.98 17.82 -1.79
N LYS A 273 -6.02 17.01 -1.96
CA LYS A 273 -7.22 17.38 -2.72
C LYS A 273 -7.99 18.51 -2.01
N LEU A 274 -8.16 18.40 -0.69
CA LEU A 274 -8.89 19.37 0.14
C LEU A 274 -8.14 20.69 0.32
N SER A 275 -6.81 20.65 0.45
CA SER A 275 -6.01 21.82 0.79
C SER A 275 -5.95 22.91 -0.29
N ASN A 276 -6.50 22.68 -1.49
CA ASN A 276 -6.36 23.66 -2.56
C ASN A 276 -7.59 24.06 -3.38
N ASN A 277 -8.78 23.45 -3.31
CA ASN A 277 -9.90 23.79 -4.24
C ASN A 277 -9.52 23.85 -5.76
N LEU A 278 -8.31 23.40 -6.17
CA LEU A 278 -7.66 23.77 -7.45
C LEU A 278 -6.92 22.62 -8.15
N LEU A 279 -7.02 21.38 -7.66
CA LEU A 279 -6.38 20.23 -8.30
C LEU A 279 -7.32 19.23 -8.97
N LEU A 280 -8.63 19.29 -8.74
CA LEU A 280 -9.55 18.25 -9.25
C LEU A 280 -10.88 18.82 -9.76
N THR A 281 -10.83 19.93 -10.49
CA THR A 281 -11.90 20.30 -11.43
C THR A 281 -11.36 20.21 -12.84
#